data_AF-A0A4U3ADE6-F1
#
_entry.id   AF-A0A4U3ADE6-F1
#
_cell.length_a   1.000
_cell.length_b   1.000
_cell.length_c   1.000
_cell.angle_alpha   90.00
_cell.angle_beta   90.00
_cell.angle_gamma   90.00
#
_symmetry.space_group_name_H-M   'P 1'
#
loop_
_entity.id
_entity.type
_entity.pdbx_description
1 polymer ?
#
loop_
_entity_poly.entity_id
_entity_poly.type
_entity_poly.pdbx_seq_one_letter_code
_entity_poly.pdbx_strand_id
1 'polypeptide(L)'
;TFIYWLMTRPIMRSIQNLIKLTKQFSDRHFETMYIIGQEPREFKELATAFQQMAKKLEEGFTKLEEQENSRKELITNISHDLRTPMASMQMMIEALQDNLIEDPEMKKQYLATVLKEIERLNGLINDLFDLSKLEFEQVDFHPSFTHLDKVLLDVLESHSVLLGDKQIHVQLDVPDTLPMTLS
;
A
#
# COMPACT_ATOMS: atom_id res chain seq x y z
N THR A 1 -34.88 -50.98 -8.35
CA THR A 1 -34.84 -50.37 -9.72
C THR A 1 -35.47 -48.99 -9.78
N PHE A 2 -36.62 -48.72 -9.14
CA PHE A 2 -37.21 -47.36 -9.08
C PHE A 2 -36.51 -46.43 -8.05
N ILE A 3 -36.19 -46.94 -6.86
CA ILE A 3 -35.51 -46.18 -5.79
C ILE A 3 -34.09 -45.74 -6.20
N TYR A 4 -33.35 -46.62 -6.90
CA TYR A 4 -32.01 -46.31 -7.40
C TYR A 4 -32.06 -45.17 -8.41
N TRP A 5 -33.04 -45.17 -9.33
CA TRP A 5 -33.25 -44.11 -10.32
C TRP A 5 -33.69 -42.78 -9.68
N LEU A 6 -34.52 -42.84 -8.63
CA LEU A 6 -34.98 -41.67 -7.88
C LEU A 6 -33.83 -40.98 -7.12
N MET A 7 -32.88 -41.75 -6.57
CA MET A 7 -31.73 -41.23 -5.81
C MET A 7 -30.57 -40.78 -6.71
N THR A 8 -30.31 -41.48 -7.81
CA THR A 8 -29.13 -41.21 -8.67
C THR A 8 -29.31 -40.02 -9.62
N ARG A 9 -30.53 -39.75 -10.10
CA ARG A 9 -30.79 -38.62 -11.00
C ARG A 9 -30.53 -37.23 -10.40
N PRO A 10 -30.99 -36.90 -9.18
CA PRO A 10 -30.70 -35.60 -8.58
C PRO A 10 -29.20 -35.44 -8.30
N ILE A 11 -28.54 -36.48 -7.79
CA ILE A 11 -27.08 -36.48 -7.54
C ILE A 11 -26.29 -36.20 -8.82
N MET A 12 -26.63 -36.88 -9.92
CA MET A 12 -25.94 -36.69 -11.20
C MET A 12 -26.11 -35.26 -11.73
N ARG A 13 -27.30 -34.66 -11.57
CA ARG A 13 -27.54 -33.26 -11.94
C ARG A 13 -26.74 -32.29 -11.08
N SER A 14 -26.70 -32.50 -9.76
CA SER A 14 -25.92 -31.64 -8.86
C SER A 14 -24.41 -31.72 -9.13
N ILE A 15 -23.87 -32.92 -9.45
CA ILE A 15 -22.46 -33.08 -9.87
C ILE A 15 -22.17 -32.36 -11.20
N GLN A 16 -23.05 -32.50 -12.20
CA GLN A 16 -22.88 -31.82 -13.47
C GLN A 16 -22.94 -30.29 -13.32
N ASN A 17 -23.81 -29.79 -12.45
CA ASN A 17 -23.87 -28.37 -12.10
C ASN A 17 -22.57 -27.90 -11.44
N LEU A 18 -22.05 -28.65 -10.45
CA LEU A 18 -20.79 -28.30 -9.78
C LEU A 18 -19.61 -28.29 -10.76
N ILE A 19 -19.49 -29.30 -11.64
CA ILE A 19 -18.45 -29.34 -12.69
C ILE A 19 -18.57 -28.14 -13.66
N LYS A 20 -19.79 -27.78 -14.07
CA LYS A 20 -20.02 -26.64 -14.96
C LYS A 20 -19.60 -25.32 -14.30
N LEU A 21 -19.93 -25.14 -13.03
CA LEU A 21 -19.53 -23.97 -12.24
C LEU A 21 -18.02 -23.89 -12.02
N THR A 22 -17.36 -25.03 -11.72
CA THR A 22 -15.89 -25.08 -11.64
C THR A 22 -15.22 -24.71 -12.97
N LYS A 23 -15.86 -24.98 -14.12
CA LYS A 23 -15.36 -24.51 -15.42
C LYS A 23 -15.59 -23.01 -15.64
N GLN A 24 -16.72 -22.46 -15.20
CA GLN A 24 -17.01 -21.02 -15.25
C GLN A 24 -16.13 -20.18 -14.30
N PHE A 25 -15.50 -20.83 -13.31
CA PHE A 25 -14.45 -20.25 -12.47
C PHE A 25 -13.29 -19.63 -13.26
N SER A 26 -13.02 -20.12 -14.48
CA SER A 26 -11.98 -19.60 -15.36
C SER A 26 -12.24 -18.17 -15.85
N ASP A 27 -13.51 -17.74 -15.88
CA ASP A 27 -13.90 -16.49 -16.54
C ASP A 27 -14.24 -15.36 -15.53
N ARG A 28 -13.84 -15.49 -14.25
CA ARG A 28 -14.20 -14.56 -13.15
C ARG A 28 -15.71 -14.39 -12.89
N HIS A 29 -16.55 -15.30 -13.40
CA HIS A 29 -18.00 -15.27 -13.18
C HIS A 29 -18.38 -16.17 -12.00
N PHE A 30 -18.42 -15.60 -10.80
CA PHE A 30 -18.84 -16.28 -9.58
C PHE A 30 -20.38 -16.32 -9.51
N GLU A 31 -21.01 -17.06 -10.43
CA GLU A 31 -22.45 -17.26 -10.35
C GLU A 31 -22.81 -18.02 -9.06
N THR A 32 -23.74 -17.43 -8.29
CA THR A 32 -24.21 -17.99 -7.02
C THR A 32 -24.79 -19.39 -7.25
N MET A 33 -24.26 -20.40 -6.57
CA MET A 33 -24.75 -21.78 -6.66
C MET A 33 -26.18 -21.87 -6.15
N TYR A 34 -27.17 -22.01 -7.05
CA TYR A 34 -28.54 -22.34 -6.67
C TYR A 34 -28.68 -23.85 -6.50
N ILE A 35 -28.82 -24.28 -5.25
CA ILE A 35 -29.24 -25.64 -4.90
C ILE A 35 -30.73 -25.79 -5.21
N ILE A 36 -31.07 -26.37 -6.36
CA ILE A 36 -32.46 -26.62 -6.77
C ILE A 36 -32.88 -28.03 -6.34
N GLY A 37 -33.46 -28.18 -5.13
CA GLY A 37 -34.23 -29.39 -4.75
C GLY A 37 -33.82 -30.13 -3.46
N GLN A 38 -34.25 -31.39 -3.35
CA GLN A 38 -33.97 -32.31 -2.23
C GLN A 38 -32.63 -33.04 -2.40
N GLU A 39 -31.54 -32.29 -2.38
CA GLU A 39 -30.20 -32.86 -2.41
C GLU A 39 -29.84 -33.46 -1.05
N PRO A 40 -29.07 -34.57 -1.02
CA PRO A 40 -28.54 -35.12 0.23
C PRO A 40 -27.75 -34.06 1.00
N ARG A 41 -27.73 -34.21 2.33
CA ARG A 41 -27.08 -33.24 3.23
C ARG A 41 -25.61 -33.01 2.87
N GLU A 42 -24.90 -34.08 2.52
CA GLU A 42 -23.49 -34.09 2.16
C GLU A 42 -23.22 -33.22 0.90
N PHE A 43 -24.16 -33.18 -0.05
CA PHE A 43 -24.06 -32.32 -1.22
C PHE A 43 -24.23 -30.84 -0.89
N LYS A 44 -25.14 -30.52 0.04
CA LYS A 44 -25.32 -29.14 0.53
C LYS A 44 -24.08 -28.65 1.28
N GLU A 45 -23.46 -29.51 2.07
CA GLU A 45 -22.20 -29.20 2.77
C GLU A 45 -21.06 -28.95 1.78
N LEU A 46 -20.91 -29.80 0.75
CA LEU A 46 -19.91 -29.61 -0.31
C LEU A 46 -20.15 -28.32 -1.11
N ALA A 47 -21.41 -28.05 -1.49
CA ALA A 47 -21.82 -26.83 -2.18
C ALA A 47 -21.46 -25.57 -1.39
N THR A 48 -21.73 -25.59 -0.09
CA THR A 48 -21.41 -24.49 0.83
C THR A 48 -19.90 -24.28 0.94
N ALA A 49 -19.12 -25.36 1.09
CA ALA A 49 -17.67 -25.28 1.16
C ALA A 49 -17.05 -24.73 -0.14
N PHE A 50 -17.55 -25.16 -1.29
CA PHE A 50 -17.13 -24.63 -2.59
C PHE A 50 -17.46 -23.14 -2.73
N GLN A 51 -18.66 -22.72 -2.31
CA GLN A 51 -19.06 -21.31 -2.35
C GLN A 51 -18.17 -20.44 -1.45
N GLN A 52 -17.82 -20.91 -0.25
CA GLN A 52 -16.90 -20.21 0.64
C GLN A 52 -15.50 -20.08 0.03
N MET A 53 -14.99 -21.13 -0.61
CA MET A 53 -13.71 -21.10 -1.31
C MET A 53 -13.74 -20.12 -2.49
N ALA A 54 -14.80 -20.15 -3.30
CA ALA A 54 -14.96 -19.25 -4.43
C ALA A 54 -14.99 -17.78 -3.99
N LYS A 55 -15.75 -17.47 -2.93
CA LYS A 55 -15.79 -16.13 -2.34
C LYS A 55 -14.42 -15.66 -1.86
N LYS A 56 -13.68 -16.52 -1.13
CA LYS A 56 -12.33 -16.18 -0.65
C LYS A 56 -11.34 -15.93 -1.80
N LEU A 57 -11.49 -16.67 -2.90
CA LEU A 57 -10.65 -16.48 -4.09
C LEU A 57 -11.01 -15.18 -4.81
N GLU A 58 -12.30 -14.87 -4.95
CA GLU A 58 -12.78 -13.58 -5.47
C GLU A 58 -12.21 -12.41 -4.65
N GLU A 59 -12.40 -12.44 -3.33
CA GLU A 59 -11.84 -11.45 -2.39
C GLU A 59 -10.30 -11.34 -2.55
N GLY A 60 -9.61 -12.47 -2.71
CA GLY A 60 -8.17 -12.52 -2.95
C GLY A 60 -7.75 -11.87 -4.26
N PHE A 61 -8.46 -12.14 -5.36
CA PHE A 61 -8.20 -11.52 -6.66
C PHE A 61 -8.47 -10.02 -6.65
N THR A 62 -9.58 -9.57 -6.05
CA THR A 62 -9.87 -8.15 -5.89
C THR A 62 -8.78 -7.45 -5.10
N LYS A 63 -8.35 -8.04 -3.98
CA LYS A 63 -7.26 -7.49 -3.17
C LYS A 63 -5.94 -7.41 -3.92
N LEU A 64 -5.60 -8.44 -4.70
CA LEU A 64 -4.40 -8.43 -5.54
C LEU A 64 -4.47 -7.35 -6.63
N GLU A 65 -5.63 -7.16 -7.24
CA GLU A 65 -5.85 -6.14 -8.27
C GLU A 65 -5.76 -4.72 -7.67
N GLU A 66 -6.32 -4.51 -6.48
CA GLU A 66 -6.16 -3.26 -5.72
C GLU A 66 -4.68 -2.99 -5.40
N GLN A 67 -3.95 -3.98 -4.90
CA GLN A 67 -2.51 -3.85 -4.60
C GLN A 67 -1.69 -3.51 -5.85
N GLU A 68 -1.94 -4.19 -6.97
CA GLU A 68 -1.28 -3.91 -8.24
C GLU A 68 -1.58 -2.50 -8.76
N ASN A 69 -2.83 -2.04 -8.62
CA ASN A 69 -3.21 -0.69 -9.03
C ASN A 69 -2.55 0.37 -8.15
N SER A 70 -2.59 0.21 -6.82
CA SER A 70 -1.89 1.11 -5.90
C SER A 70 -0.39 1.17 -6.16
N ARG A 71 0.24 0.02 -6.44
CA ARG A 71 1.65 -0.03 -6.82
C ARG A 71 1.93 0.75 -8.11
N LYS A 72 1.09 0.61 -9.14
CA LYS A 72 1.25 1.34 -10.41
C LYS A 72 1.06 2.84 -10.22
N GLU A 73 0.08 3.26 -9.43
CA GLU A 73 -0.14 4.67 -9.10
C GLU A 73 1.06 5.26 -8.36
N LEU A 74 1.59 4.56 -7.35
CA LEU A 74 2.78 4.97 -6.62
C LEU A 74 3.98 5.18 -7.56
N ILE A 75 4.29 4.21 -8.42
CA ILE A 75 5.40 4.29 -9.38
C ILE A 75 5.20 5.48 -10.33
N THR A 76 3.97 5.70 -10.79
CA THR A 76 3.63 6.80 -11.70
C THR A 76 3.85 8.14 -11.01
N ASN A 77 3.34 8.31 -9.79
CA ASN A 77 3.47 9.54 -9.01
C ASN A 77 4.95 9.85 -8.72
N ILE A 78 5.72 8.85 -8.27
CA ILE A 78 7.16 9.01 -8.04
C ILE A 78 7.85 9.42 -9.34
N SER A 79 7.55 8.76 -10.46
CA SER A 79 8.16 9.11 -11.74
C SER A 79 7.88 10.55 -12.16
N HIS A 80 6.69 11.07 -11.89
CA HIS A 80 6.33 12.48 -12.12
C HIS A 80 7.10 13.42 -11.19
N ASP A 81 7.16 13.10 -9.90
CA ASP A 81 7.81 13.91 -8.87
C ASP A 81 9.33 13.94 -9.02
N LEU A 82 9.95 12.90 -9.60
CA LEU A 82 11.37 12.87 -9.93
C LEU A 82 11.69 13.63 -11.24
N ARG A 83 10.80 13.59 -12.24
CA ARG A 83 11.06 14.19 -13.57
C ARG A 83 11.20 15.70 -13.51
N THR A 84 10.32 16.36 -12.76
CA THR A 84 10.29 17.83 -12.64
C THR A 84 11.60 18.42 -12.10
N PRO A 85 12.11 18.02 -10.92
CA PRO A 85 13.36 18.54 -10.40
C PRO A 85 14.56 18.13 -11.26
N MET A 86 14.55 16.94 -11.86
CA MET A 86 15.60 16.50 -12.78
C MET A 86 15.71 17.40 -14.01
N ALA A 87 14.58 17.73 -14.65
CA ALA A 87 14.54 18.64 -15.79
C ALA A 87 15.01 20.06 -15.39
N SER A 88 14.60 20.54 -14.21
CA SER A 88 15.04 21.83 -13.69
C SER A 88 16.55 21.88 -13.46
N MET A 89 17.11 20.85 -12.81
CA MET A 89 18.56 20.77 -12.59
C MET A 89 19.33 20.70 -13.90
N GLN A 90 18.85 19.90 -14.86
CA GLN A 90 19.47 19.81 -16.18
C GLN A 90 19.50 21.17 -16.88
N MET A 91 18.36 21.87 -16.92
CA MET A 91 18.28 23.22 -17.51
C MET A 91 19.24 24.21 -16.83
N MET A 92 19.35 24.16 -15.50
CA MET A 92 20.24 25.04 -14.74
C MET A 92 21.71 24.72 -15.00
N ILE A 93 22.08 23.44 -15.09
CA ILE A 93 23.44 22.99 -15.42
C ILE A 93 23.80 23.37 -16.85
N GLU A 94 22.91 23.17 -17.82
CA GLU A 94 23.09 23.58 -19.22
C GLU A 94 23.31 25.10 -19.33
N ALA A 95 22.48 25.90 -18.64
CA ALA A 95 22.64 27.36 -18.63
C ALA A 95 23.98 27.83 -18.03
N LEU A 96 24.48 27.12 -17.01
CA LEU A 96 25.81 27.38 -16.43
C LEU A 96 26.94 26.97 -17.39
N GLN A 97 26.79 25.83 -18.07
CA GLN A 97 27.79 25.29 -19.01
C GLN A 97 27.94 26.17 -20.26
N ASP A 98 26.82 26.67 -20.79
CA ASP A 98 26.78 27.53 -21.97
C ASP A 98 27.18 28.99 -21.66
N ASN A 99 27.59 29.29 -20.42
CA ASN A 99 27.91 30.62 -19.92
C ASN A 99 26.77 31.64 -20.12
N LEU A 100 25.52 31.18 -20.17
CA LEU A 100 24.34 32.07 -20.27
C LEU A 100 24.12 32.89 -19.00
N ILE A 101 24.63 32.40 -17.87
CA ILE A 101 24.66 33.11 -16.59
C ILE A 101 26.07 33.67 -16.40
N GLU A 102 26.23 34.99 -16.45
CA GLU A 102 27.54 35.64 -16.26
C GLU A 102 27.78 36.09 -14.81
N ASP A 103 26.72 36.50 -14.11
CA ASP A 103 26.78 37.00 -12.74
C ASP A 103 27.22 35.90 -11.75
N PRO A 104 28.36 36.08 -11.04
CA PRO A 104 28.84 35.13 -10.04
C PRO A 104 27.82 34.80 -8.94
N GLU A 105 27.00 35.77 -8.50
CA GLU A 105 26.01 35.54 -7.45
C GLU A 105 24.86 34.68 -7.97
N MET A 106 24.37 34.93 -9.19
CA MET A 106 23.38 34.04 -9.83
C MET A 106 23.93 32.62 -10.06
N LYS A 107 25.21 32.47 -10.46
CA LYS A 107 25.83 31.13 -10.58
C LYS A 107 25.77 30.37 -9.26
N LYS A 108 26.08 31.05 -8.15
CA LYS A 108 26.03 30.46 -6.81
C LYS A 108 24.61 30.06 -6.42
N GLN A 109 23.62 30.89 -6.72
CA GLN A 109 22.21 30.57 -6.46
C GLN A 109 21.71 29.36 -7.27
N TYR A 110 22.14 29.25 -8.53
CA TYR A 110 21.79 28.10 -9.36
C TYR A 110 22.36 26.80 -8.80
N LEU A 111 23.66 26.79 -8.45
CA LEU A 111 24.30 25.64 -7.83
C LEU A 111 23.66 25.25 -6.49
N ALA A 112 23.30 26.25 -5.66
CA ALA A 112 22.59 26.01 -4.41
C ALA A 112 21.20 25.39 -4.64
N THR A 113 20.50 25.82 -5.69
CA THR A 113 19.18 25.25 -6.06
C THR A 113 19.33 23.82 -6.57
N VAL A 114 20.32 23.54 -7.41
CA VAL A 114 20.63 22.17 -7.86
C VAL A 114 20.92 21.26 -6.66
N LEU A 115 21.74 21.71 -5.71
CA LEU A 115 22.03 20.94 -4.51
C LEU A 115 20.76 20.62 -3.70
N LYS A 116 19.88 21.61 -3.53
CA LYS A 116 18.61 21.44 -2.82
C LYS A 116 17.68 20.43 -3.52
N GLU A 117 17.62 20.45 -4.85
CA GLU A 117 16.83 19.47 -5.61
C GLU A 117 17.43 18.05 -5.50
N ILE A 118 18.76 17.90 -5.45
CA ILE A 118 19.41 16.60 -5.17
C ILE A 118 19.03 16.09 -3.77
N GLU A 119 19.09 16.94 -2.75
CA GLU A 119 18.69 16.58 -1.38
C GLU A 119 17.23 16.14 -1.32
N ARG A 120 16.33 16.87 -2.00
CA ARG A 120 14.92 16.51 -2.11
C ARG A 120 14.72 15.16 -2.79
N LEU A 121 15.41 14.89 -3.89
CA LEU A 121 15.35 13.61 -4.59
C LEU A 121 15.82 12.45 -3.71
N ASN A 122 16.90 12.65 -2.94
CA ASN A 122 17.37 11.66 -1.99
C ASN A 122 16.32 11.37 -0.89
N GLY A 123 15.62 12.40 -0.41
CA GLY A 123 14.49 12.23 0.52
C GLY A 123 13.40 11.33 -0.07
N LEU A 124 12.93 11.62 -1.28
CA LEU A 124 11.91 10.81 -1.96
C LEU A 124 12.35 9.35 -2.18
N ILE A 125 13.63 9.13 -2.48
CA ILE A 125 14.19 7.78 -2.64
C ILE A 125 14.20 7.03 -1.30
N ASN A 126 14.54 7.70 -0.20
CA ASN A 126 14.51 7.12 1.14
C ASN A 126 13.07 6.76 1.56
N ASP A 127 12.12 7.67 1.34
CA ASP A 127 10.70 7.42 1.63
C ASP A 127 10.18 6.18 0.86
N LEU A 128 10.59 6.01 -0.39
CA LEU A 128 10.26 4.83 -1.19
C LEU A 128 10.90 3.55 -0.62
N PHE A 129 12.15 3.64 -0.15
CA PHE A 129 12.84 2.50 0.44
C PHE A 129 12.20 2.06 1.76
N ASP A 130 11.80 3.02 2.60
CA ASP A 130 11.10 2.76 3.85
C ASP A 130 9.71 2.16 3.62
N LEU A 131 8.97 2.68 2.63
CA LEU A 131 7.69 2.10 2.22
C LEU A 131 7.88 0.65 1.72
N SER A 132 8.91 0.41 0.90
CA SER A 132 9.21 -0.93 0.40
C SER A 132 9.53 -1.90 1.53
N LYS A 133 10.28 -1.48 2.57
CA LYS A 133 10.52 -2.31 3.75
C LYS A 133 9.22 -2.66 4.48
N LEU A 134 8.33 -1.69 4.67
CA LEU A 134 7.02 -1.91 5.31
C LEU A 134 6.13 -2.90 4.54
N GLU A 135 6.26 -2.98 3.21
CA GLU A 135 5.52 -3.93 2.38
C GLU A 135 6.09 -5.36 2.40
N PHE A 136 7.43 -5.51 2.49
CA PHE A 136 8.09 -6.82 2.40
C PHE A 136 8.41 -7.45 3.74
N GLU A 137 8.69 -6.66 4.77
CA GLU A 137 8.81 -7.14 6.13
C GLU A 137 7.42 -7.08 6.77
N GLN A 138 6.91 -8.22 7.25
CA GLN A 138 6.03 -8.16 8.41
C GLN A 138 6.91 -7.57 9.51
N VAL A 139 6.93 -6.23 9.60
CA VAL A 139 7.64 -5.56 10.67
C VAL A 139 7.03 -6.13 11.94
N ASP A 140 7.82 -6.93 12.66
CA ASP A 140 7.40 -7.52 13.92
C ASP A 140 7.21 -6.36 14.90
N PHE A 141 6.00 -5.80 14.86
CA PHE A 141 5.59 -4.71 15.69
C PHE A 141 5.48 -5.27 17.11
N HIS A 142 6.44 -4.90 17.95
CA HIS A 142 6.49 -5.27 19.36
C HIS A 142 6.00 -4.08 20.18
N PRO A 143 4.68 -3.92 20.37
CA PRO A 143 4.17 -2.79 21.11
C PRO A 143 4.70 -2.81 22.53
N SER A 144 5.23 -1.67 22.97
CA SER A 144 5.73 -1.50 24.33
C SER A 144 5.09 -0.28 24.98
N PHE A 145 4.84 -0.38 26.28
CA PHE A 145 4.37 0.78 27.04
C PHE A 145 5.53 1.76 27.18
N THR A 146 5.37 2.93 26.58
CA THR A 146 6.34 4.02 26.67
C THR A 146 5.68 5.23 27.30
N HIS A 147 6.46 6.01 28.04
CA HIS A 147 5.99 7.28 28.58
C HIS A 147 5.97 8.34 27.47
N LEU A 148 4.80 8.95 27.27
CA LEU A 148 4.56 9.90 26.19
C LEU A 148 5.41 11.18 26.34
N ASP A 149 5.74 11.58 27.57
CA ASP A 149 6.63 12.71 27.87
C ASP A 149 8.03 12.52 27.27
N LYS A 150 8.60 11.30 27.38
CA LYS A 150 9.91 10.97 26.81
C LYS A 150 9.90 11.06 25.29
N VAL A 151 8.87 10.50 24.65
CA VAL A 151 8.74 10.57 23.19
C VAL A 151 8.65 12.03 22.73
N LEU A 152 7.85 12.84 23.42
CA LEU A 152 7.71 14.26 23.11
C LEU A 152 9.05 15.00 23.26
N LEU A 153 9.79 14.77 24.35
CA LEU A 153 11.10 15.38 24.58
C LEU A 153 12.12 14.94 23.53
N ASP A 154 12.21 13.65 23.21
CA ASP A 154 13.13 13.12 22.20
C ASP A 154 12.86 13.73 20.81
N VAL A 155 11.59 13.92 20.46
CA VAL A 155 11.18 14.57 19.19
C VAL A 155 11.57 16.05 19.18
N LEU A 156 11.36 16.79 20.27
CA LEU A 156 11.74 18.19 20.36
C LEU A 156 13.27 18.38 20.33
N GLU A 157 14.00 17.51 21.04
CA GLU A 157 15.45 17.57 21.11
C GLU A 157 16.07 17.29 19.74
N SER A 158 15.59 16.25 19.05
CA SER A 158 16.03 15.92 17.68
C SER A 158 15.77 17.03 16.66
N HIS A 159 14.80 17.93 16.91
CA HIS A 159 14.46 19.05 16.03
C HIS A 159 14.94 20.41 16.55
N SER A 160 15.63 20.46 17.69
CA SER A 160 16.02 21.70 18.39
C SER A 160 16.85 22.65 17.50
N VAL A 161 17.77 22.10 16.70
CA VAL A 161 18.62 22.86 15.76
C VAL A 161 17.77 23.52 14.68
N LEU A 162 16.88 22.75 14.04
CA LEU A 162 16.00 23.24 12.97
C LEU A 162 15.03 24.31 13.48
N LEU A 163 14.49 24.12 14.69
CA LEU A 163 13.60 25.08 15.36
C LEU A 163 14.34 26.37 15.70
N GLY A 164 15.59 26.28 16.15
CA GLY A 164 16.47 27.41 16.41
C GLY A 164 16.76 28.22 15.15
N ASP A 165 17.15 27.55 14.06
CA ASP A 165 17.44 28.19 12.77
C ASP A 165 16.25 28.97 12.20
N LYS A 166 15.02 28.48 12.46
CA LYS A 166 13.77 29.13 12.02
C LYS A 166 13.16 30.08 13.05
N GLN A 167 13.80 30.30 14.20
CA GLN A 167 13.28 31.09 15.32
C GLN A 167 11.87 30.67 15.76
N ILE A 168 11.57 29.37 15.71
CA ILE A 168 10.27 28.83 16.11
C ILE A 168 10.33 28.49 17.60
N HIS A 169 9.43 29.09 18.37
CA HIS A 169 9.29 28.79 19.80
C HIS A 169 8.19 27.76 20.00
N VAL A 170 8.54 26.63 20.61
CA VAL A 170 7.62 25.53 20.90
C VAL A 170 7.30 25.54 22.38
N GLN A 171 6.02 25.69 22.72
CA GLN A 171 5.53 25.58 24.09
C GLN A 171 4.71 24.31 24.21
N LEU A 172 5.09 23.40 25.11
CA LEU A 172 4.23 22.29 25.50
C LEU A 172 3.35 22.69 26.66
N ASP A 173 2.05 22.52 26.47
CA ASP A 173 1.06 22.53 27.52
C ASP A 173 0.55 21.09 27.66
N VAL A 174 1.05 20.38 28.68
CA VAL A 174 0.73 18.99 28.96
C VAL A 174 0.29 18.84 30.42
N PRO A 175 -0.68 17.97 30.72
CA PRO A 175 -1.08 17.68 32.09
C PRO A 175 0.08 17.11 32.92
N ASP A 176 0.09 17.35 34.24
CA ASP A 176 1.11 16.85 35.17
C ASP A 176 1.32 15.33 35.12
N THR A 177 0.33 14.58 34.63
CA THR A 177 0.42 13.14 34.39
C THR A 177 -0.06 12.81 32.99
N LEU A 178 0.88 12.41 32.11
CA LEU A 178 0.56 11.85 30.81
C LEU A 178 0.40 10.32 30.89
N PRO A 179 -0.60 9.74 30.22
CA PRO A 179 -0.80 8.29 30.22
C PRO A 179 0.36 7.57 29.50
N MET A 180 0.66 6.35 29.93
CA MET A 180 1.50 5.47 29.13
C MET A 180 0.74 5.08 27.86
N THR A 181 1.40 5.24 26.72
CA THR A 181 0.84 4.88 25.42
C THR A 181 1.56 3.67 24.86
N LEU A 182 0.84 2.85 24.09
CA LEU A 182 1.46 1.82 23.27
C LEU A 182 2.25 2.51 22.16
N SER A 183 3.56 2.34 22.18
CA SER A 183 4.47 2.71 21.08
C SER A 183 4.80 1.50 20.24
#